data_AF-A0A7S2N4G3-F1
#
_entry.id   AF-A0A7S2N4G3-F1
#
_cell.length_a   1.000
_cell.length_b   1.000
_cell.length_c   1.000
_cell.angle_alpha   90.00
_cell.angle_beta   90.00
_cell.angle_gamma   90.00
#
_symmetry.space_group_name_H-M   'P 1'
#
loop_
_entity.id
_entity.type
_entity.pdbx_description
1 polymer ?
#
loop_
_entity_poly.entity_id
_entity_poly.type
_entity_poly.pdbx_seq_one_letter_code
_entity_poly.pdbx_strand_id
1 'polypeptide(L)'
;MSTAKISTLLASPALKWAAGGWTFFILENLILSENRTYLITKLGDDGYHYFYGALSTTAMGTVGYAYLRKVRAAAPLLWNVGGPVPRGAMMASFALNALGLGMASQSFPKLQIPVALVNVSAEESDGGAAPSVMGPSSPQQVATATAPSRAWKVRCPFDFTDSRAQTGTNDSGTGAADIHGLDRITRHPGLWAFGILGLGNALLVPSLPQRVWLSMPLMVAWIGGAHTDSRHRRGMGGQLRPELDSVTSNVPFWAMLNGSQGNVGKALMDFGGEVKGLNAAIATGAAAMWVLRRGRGKAPAFVR
;
A
#
# COMPACT_ATOMS: atom_id res chain seq x y z
N MET A 1 23.98 12.59 22.62
CA MET A 1 24.38 11.20 22.95
C MET A 1 25.83 11.04 22.50
N SER A 2 26.75 10.62 23.37
CA SER A 2 28.18 10.50 23.02
C SER A 2 28.38 9.45 21.91
N THR A 3 29.34 9.67 21.00
CA THR A 3 29.70 8.77 19.89
C THR A 3 29.99 7.34 20.36
N ALA A 4 30.63 7.19 21.52
CA ALA A 4 30.90 5.90 22.16
C ALA A 4 29.60 5.10 22.43
N LYS A 5 28.52 5.79 22.87
CA LYS A 5 27.22 5.15 23.15
C LYS A 5 26.53 4.67 21.87
N ILE A 6 26.73 5.36 20.74
CA ILE A 6 26.20 4.93 19.44
C ILE A 6 26.93 3.67 18.98
N SER A 7 28.27 3.64 19.07
CA SER A 7 29.05 2.46 18.70
C SER A 7 28.67 1.22 19.50
N THR A 8 28.54 1.33 20.84
CA THR A 8 28.09 0.20 21.68
C THR A 8 26.69 -0.28 21.29
N LEU A 9 25.79 0.65 20.95
CA LEU A 9 24.43 0.32 20.51
C LEU A 9 24.45 -0.43 19.17
N LEU A 10 25.23 0.06 18.21
CA LEU A 10 25.43 -0.59 16.90
C LEU A 10 26.10 -1.97 17.03
N ALA A 11 26.97 -2.15 18.01
CA ALA A 11 27.62 -3.42 18.29
C ALA A 11 26.70 -4.43 18.98
N SER A 12 25.55 -4.02 19.51
CA SER A 12 24.66 -4.90 20.28
C SER A 12 24.13 -6.06 19.44
N PRO A 13 24.13 -7.30 19.97
CA PRO A 13 23.65 -8.47 19.23
C PRO A 13 22.20 -8.32 18.76
N ALA A 14 21.32 -7.75 19.59
CA ALA A 14 19.92 -7.56 19.24
C ALA A 14 19.75 -6.63 18.03
N LEU A 15 20.52 -5.56 17.93
CA LEU A 15 20.45 -4.65 16.79
C LEU A 15 21.01 -5.28 15.51
N LYS A 16 22.10 -6.06 15.64
CA LYS A 16 22.64 -6.85 14.52
C LYS A 16 21.62 -7.84 13.97
N TRP A 17 20.86 -8.51 14.84
CA TRP A 17 19.76 -9.38 14.42
C TRP A 17 18.58 -8.59 13.82
N ALA A 18 18.27 -7.42 14.39
CA ALA A 18 17.20 -6.56 13.90
C ALA A 18 17.43 -6.11 12.45
N ALA A 19 18.65 -5.65 12.14
CA ALA A 19 19.01 -5.23 10.79
C ALA A 19 19.38 -6.42 9.89
N GLY A 20 20.15 -7.38 10.41
CA GLY A 20 20.79 -8.44 9.64
C GLY A 20 19.82 -9.37 8.90
N GLY A 21 18.71 -9.78 9.54
CA GLY A 21 17.71 -10.61 8.86
C GLY A 21 17.09 -9.89 7.65
N TRP A 22 16.78 -8.60 7.81
CA TRP A 22 16.25 -7.78 6.73
C TRP A 22 17.28 -7.47 5.66
N THR A 23 18.54 -7.20 6.05
CA THR A 23 19.63 -7.00 5.09
C THR A 23 19.85 -8.26 4.24
N PHE A 24 19.83 -9.45 4.86
CA PHE A 24 19.92 -10.71 4.14
C PHE A 24 18.77 -10.87 3.15
N PHE A 25 17.53 -10.60 3.57
CA PHE A 25 16.35 -10.61 2.70
C PHE A 25 16.48 -9.64 1.51
N ILE A 26 16.90 -8.39 1.75
CA ILE A 26 17.08 -7.39 0.70
C ILE A 26 18.17 -7.85 -0.29
N LEU A 27 19.34 -8.28 0.21
CA LEU A 27 20.45 -8.70 -0.64
C LEU A 27 20.12 -9.93 -1.47
N GLU A 28 19.46 -10.93 -0.88
CA GLU A 28 19.03 -12.13 -1.60
C GLU A 28 18.04 -11.78 -2.72
N ASN A 29 17.00 -10.97 -2.43
CA ASN A 29 16.06 -10.52 -3.46
C ASN A 29 16.76 -9.73 -4.57
N LEU A 30 17.71 -8.83 -4.25
CA LEU A 30 18.48 -8.07 -5.23
C LEU A 30 19.31 -9.00 -6.14
N ILE A 31 20.09 -9.90 -5.54
CA ILE A 31 21.00 -10.79 -6.27
C ILE A 31 20.21 -11.75 -7.17
N LEU A 32 19.16 -12.39 -6.64
CA LEU A 32 18.38 -13.36 -7.41
C LEU A 32 17.62 -12.71 -8.56
N SER A 33 17.01 -11.55 -8.31
CA SER A 33 16.24 -10.86 -9.34
C SER A 33 17.14 -10.26 -10.43
N GLU A 34 18.35 -9.78 -10.10
CA GLU A 34 19.33 -9.32 -11.08
C GLU A 34 19.82 -10.47 -11.98
N ASN A 35 19.99 -11.67 -11.41
CA ASN A 35 20.46 -12.86 -12.13
C ASN A 35 19.33 -13.74 -12.69
N ARG A 36 18.08 -13.26 -12.70
CA ARG A 36 16.91 -14.07 -13.07
C ARG A 36 17.08 -14.80 -14.41
N THR A 37 17.47 -14.08 -15.47
CA THR A 37 17.60 -14.66 -16.82
C THR A 37 18.64 -15.78 -16.84
N TYR A 38 19.81 -15.54 -16.24
CA TYR A 38 20.87 -16.54 -16.12
C TYR A 38 20.40 -17.78 -15.35
N LEU A 39 19.73 -17.58 -14.20
CA LEU A 39 19.23 -18.68 -13.37
C LEU A 39 18.15 -19.49 -14.10
N ILE A 40 17.22 -18.85 -14.82
CA ILE A 40 16.20 -19.54 -15.62
C ILE A 40 16.84 -20.35 -16.74
N THR A 41 17.84 -19.81 -17.44
CA THR A 41 18.56 -20.55 -18.48
C THR A 41 19.29 -21.79 -17.93
N LYS A 42 19.73 -21.76 -16.66
CA LYS A 42 20.47 -22.88 -16.03
C LYS A 42 19.59 -23.89 -15.30
N LEU A 43 18.54 -23.43 -14.62
CA LEU A 43 17.69 -24.25 -13.74
C LEU A 43 16.33 -24.59 -14.36
N GLY A 44 15.93 -23.91 -15.44
CA GLY A 44 14.54 -23.85 -15.89
C GLY A 44 13.71 -22.86 -15.07
N ASP A 45 12.53 -22.50 -15.58
CA ASP A 45 11.63 -21.54 -14.93
C ASP A 45 11.11 -22.06 -13.58
N ASP A 46 10.64 -23.31 -13.54
CA ASP A 46 10.23 -23.98 -12.31
C ASP A 46 11.38 -24.10 -11.31
N GLY A 47 12.57 -24.50 -11.77
CA GLY A 47 13.76 -24.63 -10.93
C GLY A 47 14.17 -23.29 -10.31
N TYR A 48 14.11 -22.21 -11.09
CA TYR A 48 14.29 -20.85 -10.58
C TYR A 48 13.25 -20.51 -9.50
N HIS A 49 11.97 -20.80 -9.73
CA HIS A 49 10.91 -20.51 -8.76
C HIS A 49 11.04 -21.30 -7.46
N TYR A 50 11.43 -22.58 -7.52
CA TYR A 50 11.73 -23.37 -6.32
C TYR A 50 12.95 -22.83 -5.57
N PHE A 51 14.04 -22.54 -6.29
CA PHE A 51 15.26 -22.02 -5.69
C PHE A 51 15.04 -20.66 -5.02
N TYR A 52 14.37 -19.74 -5.73
CA TYR A 52 13.97 -18.45 -5.21
C TYR A 52 13.04 -18.59 -4.00
N GLY A 53 12.00 -19.41 -4.11
CA GLY A 53 11.05 -19.65 -3.04
C GLY A 53 11.70 -20.19 -1.77
N ALA A 54 12.65 -21.13 -1.90
CA ALA A 54 13.40 -21.68 -0.78
C ALA A 54 14.26 -20.61 -0.09
N LEU A 55 15.06 -19.86 -0.85
CA LEU A 55 15.93 -18.80 -0.31
C LEU A 55 15.12 -17.68 0.35
N SER A 56 14.05 -17.22 -0.29
CA SER A 56 13.18 -16.19 0.26
C SER A 56 12.45 -16.67 1.53
N THR A 57 12.04 -17.94 1.57
CA THR A 57 11.46 -18.55 2.78
C THR A 57 12.47 -18.60 3.91
N THR A 58 13.72 -19.01 3.63
CA THR A 58 14.80 -19.00 4.62
C THR A 58 15.07 -17.57 5.11
N ALA A 59 15.18 -16.60 4.20
CA ALA A 59 15.41 -15.20 4.54
C ALA A 59 14.30 -14.65 5.43
N MET A 60 13.04 -14.87 5.08
CA MET A 60 11.91 -14.47 5.92
C MET A 60 11.86 -15.23 7.26
N GLY A 61 12.25 -16.50 7.26
CA GLY A 61 12.46 -17.28 8.48
C GLY A 61 13.48 -16.63 9.41
N THR A 62 14.59 -16.09 8.88
CA THR A 62 15.59 -15.36 9.67
C THR A 62 15.03 -14.05 10.24
N VAL A 63 14.25 -13.30 9.46
CA VAL A 63 13.57 -12.07 9.90
C VAL A 63 12.61 -12.36 11.05
N GLY A 64 11.79 -13.42 10.92
CA GLY A 64 10.87 -13.87 11.95
C GLY A 64 11.58 -14.40 13.20
N TYR A 65 12.62 -15.21 13.04
CA TYR A 65 13.45 -15.71 14.15
C TYR A 65 14.09 -14.55 14.92
N ALA A 66 14.69 -13.58 14.22
CA ALA A 66 15.28 -12.39 14.82
C ALA A 66 14.25 -11.65 15.69
N TYR A 67 13.04 -11.43 15.15
CA TYR A 67 11.96 -10.79 15.90
C TYR A 67 11.60 -11.56 17.18
N LEU A 68 11.27 -12.84 17.04
CA LEU A 68 10.72 -13.65 18.13
C LEU A 68 11.74 -13.96 19.23
N ARG A 69 13.02 -14.15 18.87
CA ARG A 69 14.04 -14.64 19.81
C ARG A 69 15.07 -13.60 20.26
N LYS A 70 15.33 -12.56 19.46
CA LYS A 70 16.48 -11.66 19.70
C LYS A 70 16.10 -10.19 19.85
N VAL A 71 15.00 -9.76 19.25
CA VAL A 71 14.68 -8.34 19.08
C VAL A 71 13.52 -7.86 19.95
N ARG A 72 12.46 -8.67 20.07
CA ARG A 72 11.24 -8.27 20.81
C ARG A 72 11.56 -7.89 22.26
N ALA A 73 11.24 -6.65 22.62
CA ALA A 73 11.49 -6.07 23.95
C ALA A 73 12.97 -6.08 24.40
N ALA A 74 13.93 -6.23 23.48
CA ALA A 74 15.35 -6.19 23.82
C ALA A 74 15.79 -4.76 24.21
N ALA A 75 16.71 -4.65 25.17
CA ALA A 75 17.34 -3.40 25.52
C ALA A 75 18.22 -2.86 24.36
N PRO A 76 18.47 -1.54 24.30
CA PRO A 76 17.98 -0.50 25.20
C PRO A 76 16.52 -0.10 24.95
N LEU A 77 15.85 0.30 26.02
CA LEU A 77 14.45 0.74 26.03
C LEU A 77 14.40 2.27 26.16
N LEU A 78 13.57 2.93 25.34
CA LEU A 78 13.33 4.36 25.43
C LEU A 78 12.33 4.75 26.52
N TRP A 79 11.47 3.81 26.92
CA TRP A 79 10.55 3.91 28.06
C TRP A 79 10.23 2.52 28.59
N ASN A 80 9.58 2.44 29.75
CA ASN A 80 9.29 1.18 30.42
C ASN A 80 8.38 0.27 29.57
N VAL A 81 8.71 -1.03 29.52
CA VAL A 81 7.84 -2.02 28.87
C VAL A 81 6.50 -2.05 29.59
N GLY A 82 5.41 -1.85 28.85
CA GLY A 82 4.06 -1.77 29.39
C GLY A 82 3.65 -0.39 29.90
N GLY A 83 4.58 0.56 30.02
CA GLY A 83 4.27 1.96 30.31
C GLY A 83 3.56 2.67 29.15
N PRO A 84 2.97 3.84 29.41
CA PRO A 84 2.31 4.63 28.38
C PRO A 84 3.31 5.11 27.32
N VAL A 85 2.88 5.13 26.06
CA VAL A 85 3.71 5.64 24.95
C VAL A 85 3.75 7.16 25.02
N PRO A 86 4.92 7.81 24.80
CA PRO A 86 5.00 9.27 24.73
C PRO A 86 4.03 9.86 23.70
N ARG A 87 3.33 10.95 24.06
CA ARG A 87 2.27 11.56 23.22
C ARG A 87 2.74 11.92 21.82
N GLY A 88 3.95 12.51 21.69
CA GLY A 88 4.53 12.85 20.39
C GLY A 88 4.75 11.61 19.51
N ALA A 89 5.19 10.49 20.10
CA ALA A 89 5.35 9.23 19.38
C ALA A 89 3.99 8.64 18.96
N MET A 90 2.93 8.80 19.77
CA MET A 90 1.57 8.41 19.38
C MET A 90 1.06 9.25 18.21
N MET A 91 1.23 10.58 18.24
CA MET A 91 0.79 11.46 17.14
C MET A 91 1.51 11.14 15.84
N ALA A 92 2.84 11.00 15.89
CA ALA A 92 3.63 10.62 14.72
C ALA A 92 3.28 9.22 14.21
N SER A 93 3.07 8.26 15.12
CA SER A 93 2.61 6.92 14.76
C SER A 93 1.22 6.94 14.10
N PHE A 94 0.30 7.75 14.61
CA PHE A 94 -1.02 7.91 14.01
C PHE A 94 -0.92 8.47 12.60
N ALA A 95 -0.16 9.54 12.39
CA ALA A 95 0.03 10.12 11.06
C ALA A 95 0.62 9.09 10.06
N LEU A 96 1.66 8.37 10.46
CA LEU A 96 2.28 7.34 9.62
C LEU A 96 1.34 6.15 9.37
N ASN A 97 0.67 5.63 10.39
CA ASN A 97 -0.27 4.52 10.21
C ASN A 97 -1.50 4.91 9.38
N ALA A 98 -2.02 6.13 9.55
CA ALA A 98 -3.13 6.64 8.75
C ALA A 98 -2.69 6.81 7.28
N LEU A 99 -1.49 7.32 7.03
CA LEU A 99 -0.93 7.41 5.68
C LEU A 99 -0.73 6.02 5.06
N GLY A 100 -0.06 5.11 5.77
CA GLY A 100 0.24 3.77 5.27
C GLY A 100 -1.01 2.89 5.06
N LEU A 101 -1.96 2.87 6.01
CA LEU A 101 -3.25 2.21 5.82
C LEU A 101 -4.08 2.92 4.76
N GLY A 102 -4.00 4.25 4.70
CA GLY A 102 -4.62 5.05 3.65
C GLY A 102 -4.18 4.58 2.28
N MET A 103 -2.87 4.59 2.02
CA MET A 103 -2.29 4.08 0.77
C MET A 103 -2.72 2.63 0.48
N ALA A 104 -2.59 1.71 1.44
CA ALA A 104 -3.00 0.32 1.26
C ALA A 104 -4.50 0.20 0.92
N SER A 105 -5.36 0.99 1.58
CA SER A 105 -6.81 0.99 1.36
C SER A 105 -7.20 1.45 -0.05
N GLN A 106 -6.38 2.28 -0.70
CA GLN A 106 -6.64 2.76 -2.05
C GLN A 106 -6.33 1.70 -3.12
N SER A 107 -5.48 0.70 -2.81
CA SER A 107 -5.23 -0.46 -3.70
C SER A 107 -6.42 -1.42 -3.77
N PHE A 108 -7.31 -1.40 -2.77
CA PHE A 108 -8.52 -2.23 -2.79
C PHE A 108 -9.62 -1.59 -3.65
N PRO A 109 -10.58 -2.39 -4.17
CA PRO A 109 -11.76 -1.86 -4.83
C PRO A 109 -12.48 -0.82 -3.97
N LYS A 110 -13.22 0.09 -4.61
CA LYS A 110 -13.96 1.13 -3.91
C LYS A 110 -15.06 0.47 -3.08
N LEU A 111 -15.07 0.74 -1.77
CA LEU A 111 -16.14 0.28 -0.91
C LEU A 111 -17.40 1.09 -1.18
N GLN A 112 -18.52 0.41 -1.32
CA GLN A 112 -19.84 1.03 -1.45
C GLN A 112 -20.73 0.56 -0.30
N ILE A 113 -21.61 1.46 0.15
CA ILE A 113 -22.66 1.09 1.11
C ILE A 113 -23.63 0.15 0.37
N PRO A 114 -23.88 -1.06 0.88
CA PRO A 114 -24.62 -2.10 0.14
C PRO A 114 -26.09 -1.76 -0.11
N VAL A 115 -26.58 -0.66 0.42
CA VAL A 115 -27.98 -0.24 0.34
C VAL A 115 -28.03 1.20 -0.16
N ALA A 116 -28.62 1.40 -1.34
CA ALA A 116 -28.81 2.72 -1.94
C ALA A 116 -30.29 2.95 -2.29
N LEU A 117 -30.81 4.11 -1.92
CA LEU A 117 -32.08 4.62 -2.45
C LEU A 117 -31.85 5.07 -3.89
N VAL A 118 -32.48 4.40 -4.84
CA VAL A 118 -32.45 4.78 -6.25
C VAL A 118 -33.83 5.34 -6.61
N ASN A 119 -33.84 6.51 -7.25
CA ASN A 119 -35.04 7.01 -7.91
C ASN A 119 -35.19 6.20 -9.19
N VAL A 120 -36.22 5.37 -9.28
CA VAL A 120 -36.53 4.61 -10.48
C VAL A 120 -37.18 5.59 -11.45
N SER A 121 -36.37 6.21 -12.30
CA SER A 121 -36.87 6.93 -13.47
C SER A 121 -37.47 5.88 -14.42
N ALA A 122 -38.68 6.10 -14.91
CA ALA A 122 -39.47 5.14 -15.69
C ALA A 122 -38.89 4.77 -17.06
N GLU A 123 -37.67 5.20 -17.39
CA GLU A 123 -37.04 5.01 -18.71
C GLU A 123 -36.09 3.80 -18.80
N GLU A 124 -35.76 3.13 -17.68
CA GLU A 124 -34.86 1.96 -17.68
C GLU A 124 -35.62 0.63 -17.65
N SER A 125 -36.70 0.52 -18.46
CA SER A 125 -37.41 -0.74 -18.72
C SER A 125 -36.94 -1.39 -20.03
N ASP A 126 -35.63 -1.41 -20.29
CA ASP A 126 -35.10 -1.97 -21.54
C ASP A 126 -34.09 -3.08 -21.25
N GLY A 127 -34.28 -4.23 -21.92
CA GLY A 127 -33.16 -5.15 -22.20
C GLY A 127 -33.06 -6.48 -21.44
N GLY A 128 -34.12 -6.99 -20.81
CA GLY A 128 -34.18 -8.43 -20.55
C GLY A 128 -34.28 -9.18 -21.88
N ALA A 129 -33.14 -9.65 -22.42
CA ALA A 129 -33.05 -10.36 -23.69
C ALA A 129 -33.96 -11.61 -23.71
N ALA A 130 -35.17 -11.45 -24.26
CA ALA A 130 -35.99 -12.55 -24.75
C ALA A 130 -35.73 -12.73 -26.27
N PRO A 131 -35.74 -13.97 -26.79
CA PRO A 131 -35.46 -14.23 -28.20
C PRO A 131 -36.53 -13.59 -29.11
N SER A 132 -36.06 -12.88 -30.14
CA SER A 132 -36.88 -12.18 -31.15
C SER A 132 -37.86 -13.11 -31.85
N VAL A 133 -39.16 -12.86 -31.65
CA VAL A 133 -40.22 -13.36 -32.53
C VAL A 133 -40.75 -12.17 -33.33
N MET A 134 -40.60 -12.22 -34.66
CA MET A 134 -41.17 -11.24 -35.59
C MET A 134 -42.69 -11.29 -35.57
N GLY A 135 -43.35 -10.16 -35.32
CA GLY A 135 -44.78 -9.98 -35.45
C GLY A 135 -45.14 -8.51 -35.74
N PRO A 136 -46.16 -8.22 -36.58
CA PRO A 136 -46.36 -6.89 -37.14
C PRO A 136 -47.25 -5.96 -36.30
N SER A 137 -46.75 -4.73 -36.12
CA SER A 137 -47.44 -3.42 -36.07
C SER A 137 -48.82 -3.23 -35.39
N SER A 138 -48.83 -2.49 -34.27
CA SER A 138 -49.73 -1.36 -33.87
C SER A 138 -49.89 -1.27 -32.33
N PRO A 139 -50.42 -0.18 -31.71
CA PRO A 139 -50.47 1.26 -32.06
C PRO A 139 -49.83 2.17 -30.95
N GLN A 140 -49.80 3.49 -31.22
CA GLN A 140 -49.34 4.61 -30.37
C GLN A 140 -49.60 4.47 -28.86
N GLN A 141 -48.53 4.55 -28.05
CA GLN A 141 -48.60 4.68 -26.59
C GLN A 141 -48.70 6.15 -26.16
N VAL A 142 -49.74 6.46 -25.38
CA VAL A 142 -49.96 7.74 -24.71
C VAL A 142 -49.05 7.82 -23.48
N ALA A 143 -48.17 8.82 -23.45
CA ALA A 143 -47.23 9.06 -22.35
C ALA A 143 -47.98 9.51 -21.08
N THR A 144 -48.20 8.57 -20.16
CA THR A 144 -48.71 8.87 -18.82
C THR A 144 -47.51 9.14 -17.90
N ALA A 145 -47.41 10.34 -17.36
CA ALA A 145 -46.34 10.73 -16.44
C ALA A 145 -46.49 9.96 -15.10
N THR A 146 -45.75 8.87 -14.95
CA THR A 146 -45.71 8.09 -13.71
C THR A 146 -44.84 8.81 -12.68
N ALA A 147 -45.37 8.99 -11.46
CA ALA A 147 -44.65 9.64 -10.36
C ALA A 147 -43.34 8.88 -10.02
N PRO A 148 -42.26 9.58 -9.64
CA PRO A 148 -40.98 8.96 -9.31
C PRO A 148 -41.13 8.01 -8.12
N SER A 149 -40.89 6.71 -8.33
CA SER A 149 -40.87 5.73 -7.26
C SER A 149 -39.45 5.56 -6.71
N ARG A 150 -39.32 5.52 -5.39
CA ARG A 150 -38.04 5.25 -4.71
C ARG A 150 -37.94 3.76 -4.42
N ALA A 151 -36.91 3.11 -4.94
CA ALA A 151 -36.64 1.70 -4.66
C ALA A 151 -35.29 1.55 -3.95
N TRP A 152 -35.24 0.64 -2.98
CA TRP A 152 -33.99 0.22 -2.35
C TRP A 152 -33.28 -0.79 -3.27
N LYS A 153 -32.10 -0.43 -3.76
CA LYS A 153 -31.25 -1.33 -4.56
C LYS A 153 -30.12 -1.86 -3.68
N VAL A 154 -30.07 -3.17 -3.53
CA VAL A 154 -28.91 -3.85 -2.93
C VAL A 154 -27.78 -3.84 -3.95
N ARG A 155 -26.60 -3.36 -3.54
CA ARG A 155 -25.39 -3.31 -4.38
C ARG A 155 -24.31 -4.19 -3.76
N CYS A 156 -23.39 -4.67 -4.59
CA CYS A 156 -22.18 -5.32 -4.11
C CYS A 156 -21.37 -4.35 -3.23
N PRO A 157 -20.78 -4.79 -2.11
CA PRO A 157 -19.98 -3.92 -1.24
C PRO A 157 -18.66 -3.46 -1.89
N PHE A 158 -18.25 -4.12 -2.98
CA PHE A 158 -17.08 -3.78 -3.78
C PHE A 158 -17.51 -3.33 -5.18
N ASP A 159 -16.99 -2.17 -5.58
CA ASP A 159 -17.13 -1.64 -6.91
C ASP A 159 -15.82 -1.79 -7.69
N PHE A 160 -15.90 -2.60 -8.76
CA PHE A 160 -14.80 -2.90 -9.66
C PHE A 160 -14.84 -2.06 -10.94
N THR A 161 -15.86 -1.22 -11.12
CA THR A 161 -16.09 -0.45 -12.35
C THR A 161 -15.35 0.89 -12.37
N ASP A 162 -14.49 1.13 -11.39
CA ASP A 162 -13.72 2.36 -11.25
C ASP A 162 -12.58 2.42 -12.27
N SER A 163 -12.91 2.86 -13.50
CA SER A 163 -11.98 3.06 -14.60
C SER A 163 -10.90 4.11 -14.29
N ARG A 164 -11.09 4.95 -13.28
CA ARG A 164 -10.09 5.92 -12.79
C ARG A 164 -8.93 5.26 -12.03
N ALA A 165 -8.99 3.95 -11.78
CA ALA A 165 -7.95 3.23 -11.06
C ALA A 165 -6.83 2.68 -11.97
N GLN A 166 -6.97 2.79 -13.30
CA GLN A 166 -5.99 2.26 -14.24
C GLN A 166 -5.09 3.37 -14.76
N THR A 167 -3.88 3.46 -14.23
CA THR A 167 -2.78 4.18 -14.87
C THR A 167 -2.45 3.47 -16.17
N GLY A 168 -2.53 4.19 -17.28
CA GLY A 168 -2.29 3.66 -18.60
C GLY A 168 -1.68 4.73 -19.50
N THR A 169 -1.03 4.31 -20.57
CA THR A 169 -0.84 5.22 -21.69
C THR A 169 -2.16 5.33 -22.40
N ASN A 170 -2.76 6.51 -22.41
CA ASN A 170 -3.89 6.73 -23.30
C ASN A 170 -3.43 6.45 -24.74
N ASP A 171 -4.14 5.58 -25.44
CA ASP A 171 -3.96 5.34 -26.88
C ASP A 171 -4.39 6.57 -27.72
N SER A 172 -4.62 7.72 -27.09
CA SER A 172 -5.02 8.99 -27.71
C SER A 172 -3.91 9.63 -28.57
N GLY A 173 -2.83 8.91 -28.88
CA GLY A 173 -1.78 9.33 -29.82
C GLY A 173 -0.90 10.50 -29.35
N THR A 174 -1.17 11.08 -28.18
CA THR A 174 -0.42 12.24 -27.63
C THR A 174 0.90 11.85 -26.97
N GLY A 175 1.13 10.56 -26.72
CA GLY A 175 2.32 10.07 -26.02
C GLY A 175 2.42 10.48 -24.55
N ALA A 176 1.45 11.24 -24.02
CA ALA A 176 1.46 11.66 -22.62
C ALA A 176 1.04 10.50 -21.71
N ALA A 177 1.82 10.26 -20.65
CA ALA A 177 1.47 9.28 -19.61
C ALA A 177 0.28 9.81 -18.80
N ASP A 178 -0.81 9.03 -18.72
CA ASP A 178 -1.97 9.36 -17.88
C ASP A 178 -1.80 8.66 -16.53
N ILE A 179 -1.55 9.45 -15.48
CA ILE A 179 -1.25 8.95 -14.14
C ILE A 179 -2.49 9.12 -13.28
N HIS A 180 -2.89 8.06 -12.59
CA HIS A 180 -4.02 8.11 -11.67
C HIS A 180 -3.74 7.45 -10.31
N GLY A 181 -4.54 7.82 -9.33
CA GLY A 181 -4.61 7.22 -8.02
C GLY A 181 -3.27 7.25 -7.29
N LEU A 182 -2.83 6.06 -6.86
CA LEU A 182 -1.60 5.93 -6.06
C LEU A 182 -0.32 6.13 -6.87
N ASP A 183 -0.36 5.99 -8.19
CA ASP A 183 0.84 6.17 -9.03
C ASP A 183 1.26 7.64 -9.10
N ARG A 184 0.35 8.57 -8.77
CA ARG A 184 0.70 9.98 -8.52
C ARG A 184 1.64 10.12 -7.32
N ILE A 185 1.44 9.31 -6.28
CA ILE A 185 2.23 9.35 -5.06
C ILE A 185 3.57 8.65 -5.28
N THR A 186 3.55 7.40 -5.71
CA THR A 186 4.75 6.57 -5.91
C THR A 186 4.44 5.44 -6.88
N ARG A 187 5.45 5.00 -7.65
CA ARG A 187 5.37 3.80 -8.50
C ARG A 187 5.21 2.50 -7.73
N HIS A 188 5.53 2.49 -6.43
CA HIS A 188 5.53 1.27 -5.60
C HIS A 188 4.63 1.44 -4.37
N PRO A 189 3.33 1.73 -4.54
CA PRO A 189 2.47 2.14 -3.43
C PRO A 189 2.29 1.04 -2.39
N GLY A 190 2.23 -0.23 -2.79
CA GLY A 190 2.15 -1.36 -1.86
C GLY A 190 3.40 -1.48 -0.97
N LEU A 191 4.60 -1.33 -1.55
CA LEU A 191 5.85 -1.39 -0.79
C LEU A 191 5.94 -0.23 0.22
N TRP A 192 5.64 0.99 -0.23
CA TRP A 192 5.69 2.16 0.65
C TRP A 192 4.60 2.16 1.72
N ALA A 193 3.39 1.68 1.41
CA ALA A 193 2.34 1.50 2.41
C ALA A 193 2.82 0.57 3.54
N PHE A 194 3.41 -0.58 3.19
CA PHE A 194 3.97 -1.51 4.17
C PHE A 194 5.16 -0.91 4.95
N GLY A 195 6.05 -0.20 4.26
CA GLY A 195 7.19 0.51 4.87
C GLY A 195 6.79 1.56 5.90
N ILE A 196 5.85 2.43 5.52
CA ILE A 196 5.33 3.51 6.36
C ILE A 196 4.55 2.94 7.56
N LEU A 197 3.78 1.86 7.37
CA LEU A 197 3.11 1.15 8.48
C LEU A 197 4.11 0.56 9.46
N GLY A 198 5.18 -0.06 8.96
CA GLY A 198 6.29 -0.56 9.78
C GLY A 198 6.90 0.55 10.63
N LEU A 199 7.22 1.69 10.01
CA LEU A 199 7.75 2.86 10.71
C LEU A 199 6.76 3.43 11.75
N GLY A 200 5.48 3.54 11.41
CA GLY A 200 4.43 3.95 12.33
C GLY A 200 4.35 3.05 13.56
N ASN A 201 4.46 1.73 13.38
CA ASN A 201 4.49 0.77 14.48
C ASN A 201 5.80 0.80 15.28
N ALA A 202 6.94 1.10 14.64
CA ALA A 202 8.22 1.29 15.32
C ALA A 202 8.12 2.40 16.38
N LEU A 203 7.40 3.48 16.10
CA LEU A 203 7.22 4.57 17.06
C LEU A 203 6.42 4.18 18.32
N LEU A 204 5.67 3.08 18.30
CA LEU A 204 4.87 2.61 19.44
C LEU A 204 5.61 1.64 20.36
N VAL A 205 6.81 1.18 20.00
CA VAL A 205 7.57 0.22 20.81
C VAL A 205 8.72 0.90 21.55
N PRO A 206 9.01 0.50 22.81
CA PRO A 206 10.10 1.07 23.60
C PRO A 206 11.48 0.58 23.17
N SER A 207 11.57 -0.66 22.68
CA SER A 207 12.84 -1.32 22.35
C SER A 207 13.47 -0.77 21.07
N LEU A 208 14.66 -0.19 21.17
CA LEU A 208 15.40 0.34 20.00
C LEU A 208 15.67 -0.72 18.93
N PRO A 209 16.16 -1.95 19.25
CA PRO A 209 16.28 -3.01 18.26
C PRO A 209 14.95 -3.33 17.55
N GLN A 210 13.84 -3.37 18.30
CA GLN A 210 12.53 -3.64 17.72
C GLN A 210 12.05 -2.52 16.80
N ARG A 211 12.40 -1.26 17.10
CA ARG A 211 12.14 -0.14 16.20
C ARG A 211 12.84 -0.28 14.86
N VAL A 212 14.14 -0.59 14.91
CA VAL A 212 14.94 -0.79 13.69
C VAL A 212 14.32 -1.91 12.86
N TRP A 213 14.05 -3.06 13.47
CA TRP A 213 13.41 -4.18 12.78
C TRP A 213 12.06 -3.79 12.15
N LEU A 214 11.20 -3.05 12.87
CA LEU A 214 9.91 -2.60 12.36
C LEU A 214 10.03 -1.54 11.25
N SER A 215 11.12 -0.78 11.21
CA SER A 215 11.38 0.22 10.16
C SER A 215 12.02 -0.35 8.89
N MET A 216 12.62 -1.54 8.93
CA MET A 216 13.29 -2.13 7.76
C MET A 216 12.39 -2.38 6.53
N PRO A 217 11.08 -2.65 6.65
CA PRO A 217 10.16 -2.57 5.51
C PRO A 217 10.26 -1.29 4.68
N LEU A 218 10.60 -0.15 5.31
CA LEU A 218 10.85 1.10 4.59
C LEU A 218 12.11 1.03 3.71
N MET A 219 13.16 0.35 4.19
CA MET A 219 14.37 0.10 3.40
C MET A 219 14.08 -0.85 2.24
N VAL A 220 13.22 -1.86 2.43
CA VAL A 220 12.74 -2.73 1.35
C VAL A 220 11.99 -1.91 0.31
N ALA A 221 11.11 -0.99 0.71
CA ALA A 221 10.39 -0.13 -0.22
C ALA A 221 11.34 0.77 -1.02
N TRP A 222 12.30 1.39 -0.35
CA TRP A 222 13.25 2.27 -1.00
C TRP A 222 14.18 1.52 -1.97
N ILE A 223 14.92 0.52 -1.47
CA ILE A 223 15.92 -0.22 -2.26
C ILE A 223 15.24 -1.12 -3.28
N GLY A 224 14.21 -1.87 -2.86
CA GLY A 224 13.44 -2.76 -3.73
C GLY A 224 12.72 -2.01 -4.83
N GLY A 225 12.09 -0.87 -4.52
CA GLY A 225 11.45 -0.02 -5.55
C GLY A 225 12.46 0.55 -6.55
N ALA A 226 13.61 1.04 -6.06
CA ALA A 226 14.67 1.55 -6.95
C ALA A 226 15.27 0.46 -7.84
N HIS A 227 15.42 -0.75 -7.30
CA HIS A 227 15.88 -1.91 -8.06
C HIS A 227 14.87 -2.36 -9.12
N THR A 228 13.59 -2.46 -8.76
CA THR A 228 12.52 -2.78 -9.72
C THR A 228 12.49 -1.76 -10.86
N ASP A 229 12.59 -0.46 -10.56
CA ASP A 229 12.68 0.59 -11.58
C ASP A 229 13.91 0.40 -12.48
N SER A 230 15.09 0.13 -11.90
CA SER A 230 16.32 -0.16 -12.66
C SER A 230 16.18 -1.34 -13.61
N ARG A 231 15.50 -2.42 -13.18
CA ARG A 231 15.24 -3.58 -14.03
C ARG A 231 14.26 -3.26 -15.16
N HIS A 232 13.17 -2.56 -14.86
CA HIS A 232 12.18 -2.18 -15.86
C HIS A 232 12.73 -1.21 -16.92
N ARG A 233 13.64 -0.29 -16.55
CA ARG A 233 14.36 0.56 -17.53
C ARG A 233 15.23 -0.25 -18.49
N ARG A 234 15.72 -1.41 -18.06
CA ARG A 234 16.52 -2.34 -18.85
C ARG A 234 15.68 -3.39 -19.58
N GLY A 235 14.35 -3.29 -19.52
CA GLY A 235 13.43 -4.26 -20.13
C GLY A 235 13.41 -5.63 -19.44
N MET A 236 13.84 -5.71 -18.17
CA MET A 236 13.87 -6.96 -17.41
C MET A 236 12.68 -7.07 -16.46
N GLY A 237 11.79 -8.02 -16.72
CA GLY A 237 10.61 -8.27 -15.86
C GLY A 237 9.47 -7.26 -16.04
N GLY A 238 9.55 -6.41 -17.06
CA GLY A 238 8.59 -5.34 -17.36
C GLY A 238 9.29 -4.21 -18.11
N GLN A 239 8.54 -3.16 -18.45
CA GLN A 239 9.09 -1.94 -19.05
C GLN A 239 8.59 -0.72 -18.28
N LEU A 240 9.52 0.14 -17.89
CA LEU A 240 9.22 1.46 -17.34
C LEU A 240 9.39 2.46 -18.47
N ARG A 241 8.27 2.85 -19.08
CA ARG A 241 8.28 3.76 -20.23
C ARG A 241 8.88 5.12 -19.84
N PRO A 242 9.72 5.74 -20.68
CA PRO A 242 10.37 7.01 -20.36
C PRO A 242 9.37 8.11 -19.98
N GLU A 243 8.21 8.13 -20.62
CA GLU A 243 7.16 9.11 -20.38
C GLU A 243 6.65 8.98 -18.95
N LEU A 244 6.32 7.76 -18.50
CA LEU A 244 5.89 7.49 -17.13
C LEU A 244 7.03 7.72 -16.11
N ASP A 245 8.28 7.34 -16.44
CA ASP A 245 9.41 7.52 -15.54
C ASP A 245 9.67 9.00 -15.22
N SER A 246 9.48 9.87 -16.21
CA SER A 246 9.72 11.32 -16.11
C SER A 246 8.73 12.05 -15.20
N VAL A 247 7.52 11.50 -15.04
CA VAL A 247 6.40 12.11 -14.30
C VAL A 247 6.06 11.38 -13.00
N THR A 248 6.71 10.27 -12.69
CA THR A 248 6.50 9.49 -11.46
C THR A 248 7.80 9.38 -10.65
N SER A 249 7.71 8.85 -9.43
CA SER A 249 8.86 8.68 -8.54
C SER A 249 8.72 7.40 -7.73
N ASN A 250 9.85 6.79 -7.35
CA ASN A 250 9.85 5.76 -6.31
C ASN A 250 9.52 6.35 -4.93
N VAL A 251 10.10 7.51 -4.58
CA VAL A 251 9.86 8.16 -3.28
C VAL A 251 8.46 8.81 -3.26
N PRO A 252 7.62 8.54 -2.23
CA PRO A 252 6.28 9.09 -2.11
C PRO A 252 6.23 10.61 -2.23
N PHE A 253 5.28 11.10 -3.02
CA PHE A 253 4.97 12.52 -3.27
C PHE A 253 6.08 13.31 -3.99
N TRP A 254 7.27 12.76 -4.18
CA TRP A 254 8.40 13.51 -4.73
C TRP A 254 8.12 14.08 -6.12
N ALA A 255 7.51 13.29 -7.02
CA ALA A 255 7.15 13.73 -8.38
C ALA A 255 6.03 14.79 -8.43
N MET A 256 5.17 14.82 -7.41
CA MET A 256 4.17 15.88 -7.28
C MET A 256 4.82 17.16 -6.76
N LEU A 257 5.67 17.05 -5.73
CA LEU A 257 6.26 18.19 -5.03
C LEU A 257 7.35 18.90 -5.86
N ASN A 258 8.07 18.17 -6.70
CA ASN A 258 9.09 18.74 -7.58
C ASN A 258 8.51 19.29 -8.90
N GLY A 259 7.20 19.16 -9.14
CA GLY A 259 6.53 19.60 -10.35
C GLY A 259 6.67 18.68 -11.57
N SER A 260 7.20 17.46 -11.41
CA SER A 260 7.26 16.46 -12.51
C SER A 260 5.88 16.12 -13.08
N GLN A 261 4.81 16.26 -12.28
CA GLN A 261 3.41 16.09 -12.71
C GLN A 261 2.73 17.39 -13.14
N GLY A 262 3.51 18.45 -13.41
CA GLY A 262 3.02 19.78 -13.73
C GLY A 262 2.83 20.64 -12.48
N ASN A 263 1.72 21.41 -12.44
CA ASN A 263 1.46 22.29 -11.30
C ASN A 263 1.15 21.48 -10.03
N VAL A 264 1.92 21.72 -8.95
CA VAL A 264 1.79 21.00 -7.67
C VAL A 264 0.36 21.07 -7.10
N GLY A 265 -0.28 22.24 -7.15
CA GLY A 265 -1.64 22.44 -6.66
C GLY A 265 -2.66 21.65 -7.47
N LYS A 266 -2.54 21.67 -8.80
CA LYS A 266 -3.38 20.86 -9.69
C LYS A 266 -3.18 19.36 -9.44
N ALA A 267 -1.94 18.88 -9.35
CA ALA A 267 -1.64 17.47 -9.09
C ALA A 267 -2.23 16.99 -7.74
N LEU A 268 -2.20 17.83 -6.70
CA LEU A 268 -2.84 17.55 -5.42
C LEU A 268 -4.37 17.54 -5.50
N MET A 269 -4.96 18.46 -6.27
CA MET A 269 -6.41 18.49 -6.49
C MET A 269 -6.89 17.27 -7.27
N ASP A 270 -6.19 16.91 -8.36
CA ASP A 270 -6.48 15.75 -9.18
C ASP A 270 -6.39 14.47 -8.33
N PHE A 271 -5.31 14.32 -7.56
CA PHE A 271 -5.17 13.22 -6.59
C PHE A 271 -6.32 13.20 -5.58
N GLY A 272 -6.69 14.35 -5.01
CA GLY A 272 -7.81 14.46 -4.06
C GLY A 272 -9.16 13.99 -4.65
N GLY A 273 -9.39 14.23 -5.94
CA GLY A 273 -10.58 13.76 -6.67
C GLY A 273 -10.58 12.26 -6.97
N GLU A 274 -9.41 11.62 -6.93
CA GLU A 274 -9.22 10.18 -7.18
C GLU A 274 -9.24 9.35 -5.89
N VAL A 275 -9.09 9.98 -4.72
CA VAL A 275 -9.13 9.28 -3.42
C VAL A 275 -10.51 8.67 -3.16
N LYS A 276 -10.51 7.37 -2.84
CA LYS A 276 -11.68 6.62 -2.35
C LYS A 276 -11.93 7.01 -0.89
N GLY A 277 -12.72 8.07 -0.70
CA GLY A 277 -12.95 8.70 0.61
C GLY A 277 -13.41 7.73 1.71
N LEU A 278 -14.29 6.77 1.41
CA LEU A 278 -14.74 5.77 2.39
C LEU A 278 -13.59 4.84 2.83
N ASN A 279 -12.77 4.38 1.88
CA ASN A 279 -11.59 3.55 2.18
C ASN A 279 -10.62 4.32 3.09
N ALA A 280 -10.36 5.60 2.77
CA ALA A 280 -9.48 6.47 3.56
C ALA A 280 -10.02 6.73 4.99
N ALA A 281 -11.33 6.92 5.14
CA ALA A 281 -11.97 7.12 6.44
C ALA A 281 -11.85 5.86 7.32
N ILE A 282 -12.13 4.68 6.78
CA ILE A 282 -11.99 3.40 7.49
C ILE A 282 -10.52 3.17 7.89
N ALA A 283 -9.58 3.41 6.98
CA ALA A 283 -8.15 3.30 7.24
C ALA A 283 -7.69 4.22 8.38
N THR A 284 -8.14 5.48 8.37
CA THR A 284 -7.83 6.46 9.41
C THR A 284 -8.43 6.07 10.76
N GLY A 285 -9.68 5.59 10.78
CA GLY A 285 -10.33 5.09 12.00
C GLY A 285 -9.61 3.87 12.58
N ALA A 286 -9.19 2.93 11.73
CA ALA A 286 -8.40 1.77 12.14
C ALA A 286 -7.03 2.18 12.70
N ALA A 287 -6.35 3.14 12.07
CA ALA A 287 -5.09 3.68 12.59
C ALA A 287 -5.26 4.33 13.97
N ALA A 288 -6.30 5.17 14.14
CA ALA A 288 -6.60 5.81 15.42
C ALA A 288 -6.86 4.75 16.52
N MET A 289 -7.74 3.78 16.24
CA MET A 289 -8.07 2.71 17.18
C MET A 289 -6.83 1.89 17.57
N TRP A 290 -5.97 1.57 16.59
CA TRP A 290 -4.72 0.84 16.83
C TRP A 290 -3.77 1.60 17.75
N VAL A 291 -3.50 2.88 17.45
CA VAL A 291 -2.61 3.74 18.23
C VAL A 291 -3.15 3.96 19.64
N LEU A 292 -4.45 4.22 19.80
CA LEU A 292 -5.08 4.39 21.10
C LEU A 292 -4.99 3.10 21.94
N ARG A 293 -5.22 1.94 21.32
CA ARG A 293 -5.11 0.64 22.00
C ARG A 293 -3.69 0.35 22.47
N ARG A 294 -2.68 0.72 21.69
CA ARG A 294 -1.26 0.50 22.02
C ARG A 294 -0.69 1.56 22.98
N GLY A 295 -1.17 2.79 22.89
CA GLY A 295 -0.59 3.95 23.59
C GLY A 295 -0.91 4.04 25.07
N ARG A 296 -2.03 3.47 25.52
CA ARG A 296 -2.50 3.55 26.92
C ARG A 296 -1.62 2.83 27.94
N GLY A 297 -0.64 2.03 27.50
CA GLY A 297 0.08 1.11 28.38
C GLY A 297 -0.82 -0.05 28.84
N LYS A 298 -0.24 -1.02 29.53
CA LYS A 298 -1.05 -2.00 30.28
C LYS A 298 -1.40 -1.33 31.61
N ALA A 299 -2.65 -1.45 32.04
CA ALA A 299 -2.98 -1.15 33.44
C ALA A 299 -2.02 -1.95 34.32
N PRO A 300 -1.50 -1.39 35.42
CA PRO A 300 -0.72 -2.18 36.36
C PRO A 300 -1.57 -3.40 36.72
N ALA A 301 -1.06 -4.59 36.43
CA ALA A 301 -1.69 -5.79 36.93
C ALA A 301 -1.71 -5.62 38.44
N PHE A 302 -2.90 -5.52 39.04
CA PHE A 302 -3.05 -5.54 40.49
C PHE A 302 -2.38 -6.83 40.95
N VAL A 303 -1.17 -6.70 41.49
CA VAL A 303 -0.47 -7.80 42.14
C VAL A 303 -1.31 -8.07 43.38
N ARG A 304 -2.08 -9.17 43.35
CA ARG A 304 -2.77 -9.69 44.52
C ARG A 304 -1.77 -10.35 45.44
#